data_AF-A0A5K1K1P7-F1
#
_entry.id   AF-A0A5K1K1P7-F1
#
_cell.length_a   1.000
_cell.length_b   1.000
_cell.length_c   1.000
_cell.angle_alpha   90.00
_cell.angle_beta   90.00
_cell.angle_gamma   90.00
#
_symmetry.space_group_name_H-M   'P 1'
#
loop_
_entity.id
_entity.type
_entity.pdbx_description
1 polymer ?
#
loop_
_entity_poly.entity_id
_entity_poly.type
_entity_poly.pdbx_seq_one_letter_code
_entity_poly.pdbx_strand_id
1 'polypeptide(L)'
;MGSWAANMGKGIRNYPYSLNETVNPSTYKTLDKPGYWGVHAIGEVWAQMLWVVSQRLIAKHGFVDDLFPPKPLEDGSIPEGDFYRVREYDAQGNPKPLVPKHGNSLIVQLVLDGMKLQPCRPSFFDARDAIIAADKALTGGENFCEIWQGFADRGLGVNAKVEGRTPWGGGVRTNGARVPSECSSDVPPPKTPAPGDDDDGDDDDWPWFAWVVQHSTPFTWLWPF
;
A
#
# COMPACT_ATOMS: atom_id res chain seq x y z
N MET A 1 4.56 -21.19 0.34
CA MET A 1 3.47 -21.39 1.33
C MET A 1 3.35 -22.88 1.64
N GLY A 2 3.22 -23.25 2.92
CA GLY A 2 3.01 -24.64 3.35
C GLY A 2 4.20 -25.59 3.13
N SER A 3 5.42 -25.06 2.99
CA SER A 3 6.61 -25.85 2.63
C SER A 3 6.94 -26.96 3.63
N TRP A 4 6.86 -26.66 4.94
CA TRP A 4 7.09 -27.64 5.99
C TRP A 4 6.04 -28.76 5.96
N ALA A 5 4.75 -28.41 6.00
CA ALA A 5 3.67 -29.39 6.03
C ALA A 5 3.60 -30.26 4.76
N ALA A 6 3.91 -29.70 3.60
CA ALA A 6 3.93 -30.42 2.34
C ALA A 6 5.25 -31.17 2.07
N ASN A 7 6.28 -30.98 2.90
CA ASN A 7 7.65 -31.43 2.65
C ASN A 7 8.16 -31.03 1.24
N MET A 8 7.89 -29.78 0.84
CA MET A 8 8.25 -29.23 -0.46
C MET A 8 8.99 -27.91 -0.26
N GLY A 9 10.26 -27.81 -0.69
CA GLY A 9 11.08 -26.61 -0.46
C GLY A 9 10.46 -25.31 -0.99
N LYS A 10 9.77 -25.35 -2.14
CA LYS A 10 9.06 -24.19 -2.72
C LYS A 10 7.63 -24.01 -2.20
N GLY A 11 7.13 -24.96 -1.42
CA GLY A 11 5.73 -25.03 -0.99
C GLY A 11 4.77 -25.47 -2.10
N ILE A 12 3.47 -25.25 -1.87
CA ILE A 12 2.36 -25.77 -2.70
C ILE A 12 1.80 -24.76 -3.73
N ARG A 13 2.47 -23.62 -3.89
CA ARG A 13 2.13 -22.57 -4.85
C ARG A 13 3.08 -22.66 -6.04
N ASN A 14 2.66 -22.21 -7.22
CA ASN A 14 3.48 -22.29 -8.43
C ASN A 14 4.76 -21.47 -8.28
N TYR A 15 4.66 -20.33 -7.61
CA TYR A 15 5.77 -19.42 -7.36
C TYR A 15 5.85 -19.03 -5.88
N PRO A 16 7.07 -18.88 -5.31
CA PRO A 16 7.27 -18.16 -4.05
C PRO A 16 6.81 -16.70 -4.19
N TYR A 17 6.30 -16.08 -3.13
CA TYR A 17 6.04 -14.64 -3.16
C TYR A 17 7.38 -13.89 -3.18
N SER A 18 7.54 -12.95 -4.11
CA SER A 18 8.84 -12.28 -4.32
C SER A 18 8.68 -10.95 -5.04
N LEU A 19 9.55 -9.98 -4.76
CA LEU A 19 9.71 -8.79 -5.59
C LEU A 19 10.41 -9.12 -6.92
N ASN A 20 11.24 -10.17 -6.95
CA ASN A 20 11.95 -10.58 -8.15
C ASN A 20 11.00 -11.25 -9.14
N GLU A 21 10.80 -10.63 -10.30
CA GLU A 21 9.87 -11.10 -11.34
C GLU A 21 10.34 -12.37 -12.05
N THR A 22 11.62 -12.70 -12.00
CA THR A 22 12.13 -14.00 -12.45
C THR A 22 11.72 -15.12 -11.48
N VAL A 23 11.61 -14.82 -10.19
CA VAL A 23 11.15 -15.79 -9.17
C VAL A 23 9.62 -15.90 -9.19
N ASN A 24 8.92 -14.78 -9.30
CA ASN A 24 7.47 -14.74 -9.42
C ASN A 24 7.04 -13.78 -10.55
N PRO A 25 6.70 -14.30 -11.74
CA PRO A 25 6.29 -13.50 -12.88
C PRO A 25 4.78 -13.18 -12.88
N SER A 26 4.07 -13.45 -11.78
CA SER A 26 2.61 -13.31 -11.75
C SER A 26 2.19 -11.85 -11.86
N THR A 27 1.21 -11.60 -12.74
CA THR A 27 0.54 -10.31 -12.94
C THR A 27 -0.97 -10.55 -13.05
N TYR A 28 -1.79 -9.49 -13.16
CA TYR A 28 -3.23 -9.63 -13.37
C TYR A 28 -3.57 -10.52 -14.58
N LYS A 29 -2.86 -10.36 -15.70
CA LYS A 29 -3.01 -11.21 -16.90
C LYS A 29 -2.63 -12.68 -16.70
N THR A 30 -1.88 -13.02 -15.64
CA THR A 30 -1.57 -14.44 -15.33
C THR A 30 -2.84 -15.26 -15.10
N LEU A 31 -3.93 -14.63 -14.67
CA LEU A 31 -5.24 -15.27 -14.49
C LEU A 31 -5.86 -15.80 -15.80
N ASP A 32 -5.35 -15.39 -16.97
CA ASP A 32 -5.80 -15.91 -18.27
C ASP A 32 -5.08 -17.23 -18.66
N LYS A 33 -4.04 -17.63 -17.92
CA LYS A 33 -3.25 -18.83 -18.24
C LYS A 33 -4.02 -20.11 -17.89
N PRO A 34 -3.77 -21.22 -18.62
CA PRO A 34 -4.22 -22.53 -18.19
C PRO A 34 -3.78 -22.82 -16.75
N GLY A 35 -4.68 -23.32 -15.92
CA GLY A 35 -4.49 -23.64 -14.51
C GLY A 35 -5.03 -22.59 -13.54
N TYR A 36 -5.37 -21.38 -14.00
CA TYR A 36 -5.80 -20.27 -13.15
C TYR A 36 -7.33 -20.10 -13.02
N TRP A 37 -8.09 -21.19 -13.11
CA TRP A 37 -9.54 -21.21 -12.85
C TRP A 37 -9.91 -21.54 -11.39
N GLY A 38 -9.00 -22.19 -10.65
CA GLY A 38 -9.22 -22.55 -9.26
C GLY A 38 -8.89 -21.40 -8.30
N VAL A 39 -9.68 -21.27 -7.23
CA VAL A 39 -9.52 -20.20 -6.22
C VAL A 39 -8.12 -20.15 -5.60
N HIS A 40 -7.42 -21.28 -5.53
CA HIS A 40 -6.04 -21.33 -5.04
C HIS A 40 -5.04 -20.67 -5.99
N ALA A 41 -5.16 -20.90 -7.29
CA ALA A 41 -4.30 -20.31 -8.30
C ALA A 41 -4.61 -18.81 -8.47
N ILE A 42 -5.89 -18.44 -8.45
CA ILE A 42 -6.32 -17.03 -8.42
C ILE A 42 -5.78 -16.33 -7.17
N GLY A 43 -5.92 -16.98 -6.01
CA GLY A 43 -5.46 -16.46 -4.72
C GLY A 43 -3.94 -16.27 -4.65
N GLU A 44 -3.15 -17.08 -5.36
CA GLU A 44 -1.71 -16.88 -5.47
C GLU A 44 -1.36 -15.56 -6.18
N VAL A 45 -2.06 -15.20 -7.26
CA VAL A 45 -1.85 -13.92 -7.96
C VAL A 45 -2.23 -12.75 -7.05
N TRP A 46 -3.36 -12.85 -6.36
CA TRP A 46 -3.80 -11.80 -5.42
C TRP A 46 -2.82 -11.64 -4.25
N ALA A 47 -2.39 -12.74 -3.64
CA ALA A 47 -1.42 -12.71 -2.55
C ALA A 47 -0.06 -12.17 -2.99
N GLN A 48 0.36 -12.43 -4.23
CA GLN A 48 1.55 -11.79 -4.80
C GLN A 48 1.38 -10.28 -4.92
N MET A 49 0.22 -9.78 -5.37
CA MET A 49 -0.05 -8.33 -5.42
C MET A 49 0.00 -7.70 -4.02
N LEU A 50 -0.67 -8.31 -3.04
CA LEU A 50 -0.65 -7.85 -1.65
C LEU A 50 0.75 -7.90 -1.03
N TRP A 51 1.56 -8.90 -1.40
CA TRP A 51 2.96 -8.97 -0.98
C TRP A 51 3.75 -7.78 -1.49
N VAL A 52 3.62 -7.40 -2.77
CA VAL A 52 4.30 -6.21 -3.31
C VAL A 52 3.85 -4.93 -2.61
N VAL A 53 2.54 -4.75 -2.39
CA VAL A 53 2.02 -3.61 -1.62
C VAL A 53 2.60 -3.59 -0.21
N SER A 54 2.64 -4.74 0.47
CA SER A 54 3.25 -4.88 1.80
C SER A 54 4.71 -4.45 1.81
N GLN A 55 5.51 -4.87 0.82
CA GLN A 55 6.92 -4.46 0.75
C GLN A 55 7.09 -2.95 0.56
N ARG A 56 6.20 -2.30 -0.20
CA ARG A 56 6.21 -0.84 -0.37
C ARG A 56 5.84 -0.11 0.92
N LEU A 57 4.85 -0.60 1.65
CA LEU A 57 4.51 -0.03 2.96
C LEU A 57 5.63 -0.25 3.98
N ILE A 58 6.28 -1.42 3.97
CA ILE A 58 7.46 -1.69 4.82
C ILE A 58 8.61 -0.74 4.48
N ALA A 59 8.86 -0.48 3.20
CA ALA A 59 9.88 0.48 2.79
C ALA A 59 9.59 1.91 3.30
N LYS A 60 8.33 2.30 3.39
CA LYS A 60 7.90 3.64 3.86
C LYS A 60 7.87 3.76 5.40
N HIS A 61 7.33 2.75 6.08
CA HIS A 61 6.99 2.81 7.50
C HIS A 61 7.84 1.92 8.40
N GLY A 62 8.80 1.18 7.83
CA GLY A 62 9.59 0.20 8.56
C GLY A 62 8.86 -1.11 8.81
N PHE A 63 9.51 -1.96 9.59
CA PHE A 63 9.08 -3.32 9.90
C PHE A 63 9.04 -3.55 11.41
N VAL A 64 8.05 -4.32 11.88
CA VAL A 64 7.96 -4.78 13.27
C VAL A 64 7.90 -6.30 13.34
N ASP A 65 8.55 -6.88 14.34
CA ASP A 65 8.54 -8.34 14.54
C ASP A 65 7.19 -8.86 15.04
N ASP A 66 6.51 -8.08 15.90
CA ASP A 66 5.17 -8.41 16.37
C ASP A 66 4.10 -7.84 15.43
N LEU A 67 3.42 -8.75 14.73
CA LEU A 67 2.36 -8.40 13.78
C LEU A 67 1.04 -8.06 14.47
N PHE A 68 0.85 -8.45 15.73
CA PHE A 68 -0.41 -8.33 16.43
C PHE A 68 -0.44 -7.14 17.38
N PRO A 69 -1.60 -6.49 17.53
CA PRO A 69 -1.73 -5.39 18.46
C PRO A 69 -1.55 -5.88 19.90
N PRO A 70 -1.02 -5.02 20.80
CA PRO A 70 -0.82 -5.41 22.19
C PRO A 70 -2.16 -5.68 22.88
N LYS A 71 -2.15 -6.57 23.87
CA LYS A 71 -3.33 -6.89 24.67
C LYS A 71 -3.82 -5.62 25.38
N PRO A 72 -5.14 -5.33 25.36
CA PRO A 72 -5.69 -4.26 26.19
C PRO A 72 -5.40 -4.48 27.68
N LEU A 73 -5.20 -3.38 28.41
CA LEU A 73 -5.11 -3.36 29.87
C LEU A 73 -6.47 -3.72 30.49
N GLU A 74 -6.49 -3.94 31.81
CA GLU A 74 -7.71 -4.34 32.52
C GLU A 74 -8.83 -3.29 32.43
N ASP A 75 -8.48 -2.02 32.25
CA ASP A 75 -9.40 -0.91 32.04
C ASP A 75 -9.88 -0.76 30.58
N GLY A 76 -9.43 -1.65 29.68
CA GLY A 76 -9.76 -1.63 28.26
C GLY A 76 -8.92 -0.68 27.42
N SER A 77 -8.00 0.07 28.02
CA SER A 77 -7.06 0.92 27.28
C SER A 77 -6.00 0.07 26.56
N ILE A 78 -5.46 0.61 25.47
CA ILE A 78 -4.38 -0.06 24.74
C ILE A 78 -3.05 0.48 25.29
N PRO A 79 -2.12 -0.39 25.71
CA PRO A 79 -0.85 0.06 26.26
C PRO A 79 -0.06 0.85 25.21
N GLU A 80 0.59 1.91 25.68
CA GLU A 80 1.52 2.68 24.85
C GLU A 80 2.74 1.83 24.50
N GLY A 81 3.23 1.96 23.28
CA GLY A 81 4.34 1.16 22.76
C GLY A 81 4.60 1.46 21.29
N ASP A 82 5.41 0.62 20.65
CA ASP A 82 5.86 0.86 19.27
C ASP A 82 4.87 0.36 18.19
N PHE A 83 3.77 -0.29 18.58
CA PHE A 83 2.82 -0.86 17.62
C PHE A 83 1.93 0.19 16.95
N TYR A 84 1.37 1.11 17.73
CA TYR A 84 0.45 2.15 17.27
C TYR A 84 1.10 3.52 17.28
N ARG A 85 0.64 4.40 16.38
CA ARG A 85 0.94 5.84 16.46
C ARG A 85 0.32 6.45 17.71
N VAL A 86 0.81 7.64 18.07
CA VAL A 86 0.23 8.45 19.16
C VAL A 86 -1.27 8.62 18.92
N ARG A 87 -2.06 8.46 19.99
CA ARG A 87 -3.52 8.61 19.94
C ARG A 87 -3.89 10.03 19.53
N GLU A 88 -4.66 10.15 18.46
CA GLU A 88 -5.27 11.40 18.05
C GLU A 88 -6.75 11.47 18.44
N TYR A 89 -7.25 12.70 18.54
CA TYR A 89 -8.65 13.02 18.84
C TYR A 89 -9.22 13.95 17.76
N ASP A 90 -10.52 13.87 17.51
CA ASP A 90 -11.22 14.80 16.64
C ASP A 90 -11.49 16.15 17.34
N ALA A 91 -12.06 17.11 16.61
CA ALA A 91 -12.36 18.44 17.14
C ALA A 91 -13.42 18.42 18.27
N GLN A 92 -14.15 17.31 18.40
CA GLN A 92 -15.17 17.07 19.41
C GLN A 92 -14.60 16.31 20.62
N GLY A 93 -13.30 15.95 20.60
CA GLY A 93 -12.63 15.21 21.66
C GLY A 93 -12.86 13.69 21.61
N ASN A 94 -13.45 13.14 20.55
CA ASN A 94 -13.59 11.69 20.40
C ASN A 94 -12.27 11.09 19.90
N PRO A 95 -11.88 9.89 20.38
CA PRO A 95 -10.67 9.24 19.92
C PRO A 95 -10.79 8.83 18.45
N LYS A 96 -9.79 9.18 17.64
CA LYS A 96 -9.65 8.66 16.29
C LYS A 96 -9.26 7.16 16.32
N PRO A 97 -9.52 6.41 15.23
CA PRO A 97 -9.03 5.05 15.08
C PRO A 97 -7.52 4.94 15.29
N LEU A 98 -7.08 3.83 15.88
CA LEU A 98 -5.66 3.54 16.04
C LEU A 98 -5.02 3.17 14.70
N VAL A 99 -3.87 3.76 14.41
CA VAL A 99 -3.11 3.50 13.18
C VAL A 99 -1.84 2.72 13.51
N PRO A 100 -1.64 1.49 12.98
CA PRO A 100 -0.38 0.78 13.14
C PRO A 100 0.78 1.60 12.58
N LYS A 101 1.90 1.61 13.30
CA LYS A 101 3.06 2.43 12.95
C LYS A 101 3.86 1.87 11.77
N HIS A 102 3.98 0.54 11.68
CA HIS A 102 4.90 -0.15 10.77
C HIS A 102 4.19 -0.73 9.55
N GLY A 103 4.89 -0.84 8.42
CA GLY A 103 4.28 -1.15 7.14
C GLY A 103 3.68 -2.56 7.06
N ASN A 104 4.29 -3.54 7.72
CA ASN A 104 3.82 -4.92 7.75
C ASN A 104 2.57 -5.11 8.64
N SER A 105 2.43 -4.36 9.73
CA SER A 105 1.20 -4.37 10.53
C SER A 105 0.11 -3.48 9.91
N LEU A 106 0.49 -2.37 9.30
CA LEU A 106 -0.43 -1.47 8.60
C LEU A 106 -1.11 -2.16 7.42
N ILE A 107 -0.39 -2.91 6.57
CA ILE A 107 -1.03 -3.61 5.44
C ILE A 107 -2.08 -4.63 5.92
N VAL A 108 -1.86 -5.29 7.06
CA VAL A 108 -2.84 -6.24 7.62
C VAL A 108 -4.10 -5.49 8.02
N GLN A 109 -3.96 -4.35 8.70
CA GLN A 109 -5.09 -3.50 9.07
C GLN A 109 -5.86 -3.01 7.83
N LEU A 110 -5.15 -2.50 6.82
CA LEU A 110 -5.76 -2.00 5.58
C LEU A 110 -6.48 -3.09 4.78
N VAL A 111 -5.94 -4.30 4.73
CA VAL A 111 -6.62 -5.45 4.09
C VAL A 111 -7.90 -5.81 4.85
N LEU A 112 -7.85 -5.87 6.18
CA LEU A 112 -9.02 -6.18 7.00
C LEU A 112 -10.11 -5.11 6.87
N ASP A 113 -9.74 -3.83 6.84
CA ASP A 113 -10.69 -2.74 6.65
C ASP A 113 -11.22 -2.71 5.21
N GLY A 114 -10.38 -2.98 4.21
CA GLY A 114 -10.81 -3.16 2.83
C GLY A 114 -11.83 -4.29 2.68
N MET A 115 -11.67 -5.40 3.41
CA MET A 115 -12.64 -6.50 3.43
C MET A 115 -14.01 -6.09 3.99
N LYS A 116 -14.05 -5.10 4.91
CA LYS A 116 -15.31 -4.54 5.43
C LYS A 116 -15.97 -3.56 4.45
N LEU A 117 -15.18 -2.89 3.62
CA LEU A 117 -15.64 -1.85 2.70
C LEU A 117 -16.06 -2.37 1.32
N GLN A 118 -15.43 -3.45 0.84
CA GLN A 118 -15.68 -3.99 -0.49
C GLN A 118 -17.12 -4.54 -0.64
N PRO A 119 -17.70 -4.53 -1.86
CA PRO A 119 -19.01 -5.11 -2.10
C PRO A 119 -19.02 -6.63 -1.94
N CYS A 120 -20.22 -7.23 -1.87
CA CYS A 120 -20.37 -8.68 -1.94
C CYS A 120 -19.89 -9.20 -3.31
N ARG A 121 -19.12 -10.29 -3.31
CA ARG A 121 -18.48 -10.89 -4.51
C ARG A 121 -17.60 -9.88 -5.28
N PRO A 122 -16.60 -9.29 -4.61
CA PRO A 122 -15.75 -8.27 -5.21
C PRO A 122 -14.87 -8.85 -6.33
N SER A 123 -14.58 -8.03 -7.33
CA SER A 123 -13.49 -8.25 -8.27
C SER A 123 -12.15 -7.77 -7.69
N PHE A 124 -11.05 -8.05 -8.39
CA PHE A 124 -9.72 -7.53 -8.01
C PHE A 124 -9.70 -5.99 -7.95
N PHE A 125 -10.46 -5.32 -8.82
CA PHE A 125 -10.57 -3.86 -8.82
C PHE A 125 -11.31 -3.37 -7.59
N ASP A 126 -12.44 -4.00 -7.25
CA ASP A 126 -13.23 -3.63 -6.08
C ASP A 126 -12.42 -3.82 -4.79
N ALA A 127 -11.66 -4.92 -4.68
CA ALA A 127 -10.79 -5.18 -3.53
C ALA A 127 -9.61 -4.20 -3.43
N ARG A 128 -8.95 -3.88 -4.56
CA ARG A 128 -7.90 -2.85 -4.64
C ARG A 128 -8.44 -1.50 -4.15
N ASP A 129 -9.56 -1.07 -4.72
CA ASP A 129 -10.15 0.23 -4.45
C ASP A 129 -10.64 0.31 -2.99
N ALA A 130 -11.15 -0.80 -2.44
CA ALA A 130 -11.51 -0.89 -1.03
C ALA A 130 -10.29 -0.77 -0.08
N ILE A 131 -9.13 -1.33 -0.44
CA ILE A 131 -7.88 -1.16 0.33
C ILE A 131 -7.41 0.31 0.29
N ILE A 132 -7.51 0.96 -0.87
CA ILE A 132 -7.20 2.38 -1.02
C ILE A 132 -8.17 3.24 -0.19
N ALA A 133 -9.47 2.91 -0.21
CA ALA A 133 -10.48 3.58 0.60
C ALA A 133 -10.24 3.37 2.12
N ALA A 134 -9.79 2.17 2.51
CA ALA A 134 -9.39 1.90 3.89
C ALA A 134 -8.22 2.78 4.33
N ASP A 135 -7.21 2.95 3.47
CA ASP A 135 -6.11 3.87 3.76
C ASP A 135 -6.60 5.32 3.87
N LYS A 136 -7.47 5.75 2.96
CA LYS A 136 -8.06 7.09 3.03
C LYS A 136 -8.79 7.34 4.35
N ALA A 137 -9.54 6.35 4.84
CA ALA A 137 -10.30 6.44 6.08
C ALA A 137 -9.42 6.37 7.33
N LEU A 138 -8.37 5.54 7.31
CA LEU A 138 -7.54 5.27 8.48
C LEU A 138 -6.39 6.28 8.65
N THR A 139 -5.71 6.63 7.56
CA THR A 139 -4.47 7.42 7.56
C THR A 139 -4.63 8.77 6.88
N GLY A 140 -5.83 9.08 6.37
CA GLY A 140 -6.05 10.25 5.53
C GLY A 140 -5.56 10.08 4.08
N GLY A 141 -5.10 8.89 3.69
CA GLY A 141 -4.64 8.57 2.34
C GLY A 141 -3.15 8.79 2.14
N GLU A 142 -2.37 8.83 3.22
CA GLU A 142 -0.92 9.09 3.15
C GLU A 142 -0.18 8.03 2.32
N ASN A 143 -0.76 6.83 2.13
CA ASN A 143 -0.14 5.68 1.44
C ASN A 143 -0.69 5.44 0.03
N PHE A 144 -1.49 6.40 -0.46
CA PHE A 144 -2.21 6.26 -1.72
C PHE A 144 -1.30 5.85 -2.87
N CYS A 145 -0.13 6.49 -3.00
CA CYS A 145 0.80 6.19 -4.09
C CYS A 145 1.54 4.88 -3.92
N GLU A 146 1.95 4.51 -2.71
CA GLU A 146 2.62 3.23 -2.45
C GLU A 146 1.69 2.05 -2.74
N ILE A 147 0.41 2.17 -2.38
CA ILE A 147 -0.61 1.16 -2.65
C ILE A 147 -0.85 1.06 -4.15
N TRP A 148 -1.08 2.18 -4.84
CA TRP A 148 -1.29 2.19 -6.29
C TRP A 148 -0.11 1.61 -7.07
N GLN A 149 1.11 2.01 -6.72
CA GLN A 149 2.32 1.51 -7.36
C GLN A 149 2.46 -0.01 -7.13
N GLY A 150 2.19 -0.52 -5.93
CA GLY A 150 2.28 -1.96 -5.65
C GLY A 150 1.31 -2.80 -6.48
N PHE A 151 0.09 -2.30 -6.68
CA PHE A 151 -0.87 -2.95 -7.58
C PHE A 151 -0.47 -2.81 -9.06
N ALA A 152 0.01 -1.63 -9.47
CA ALA A 152 0.43 -1.35 -10.84
C ALA A 152 1.65 -2.19 -11.26
N ASP A 153 2.62 -2.42 -10.38
CA ASP A 153 3.78 -3.29 -10.61
C ASP A 153 3.36 -4.71 -11.05
N ARG A 154 2.19 -5.16 -10.58
CA ARG A 154 1.64 -6.49 -10.88
C ARG A 154 0.46 -6.43 -11.85
N GLY A 155 0.35 -5.34 -12.60
CA GLY A 155 -0.58 -5.22 -13.72
C GLY A 155 -2.02 -4.88 -13.31
N LEU A 156 -2.26 -4.40 -12.09
CA LEU A 156 -3.57 -3.97 -11.58
C LEU A 156 -3.67 -2.45 -11.38
N GLY A 157 -2.95 -1.67 -12.20
CA GLY A 157 -3.01 -0.21 -12.24
C GLY A 157 -4.33 0.34 -12.82
N VAL A 158 -4.41 1.67 -13.00
CA VAL A 158 -5.65 2.38 -13.38
C VAL A 158 -6.19 1.95 -14.75
N ASN A 159 -5.31 1.49 -15.64
CA ASN A 159 -5.65 1.04 -16.99
C ASN A 159 -5.74 -0.48 -17.15
N ALA A 160 -5.73 -1.22 -16.03
CA ALA A 160 -5.99 -2.65 -16.07
C ALA A 160 -7.46 -2.90 -16.42
N LYS A 161 -7.72 -3.90 -17.26
CA LYS A 161 -9.07 -4.19 -17.76
C LYS A 161 -9.33 -5.68 -17.85
N VAL A 162 -10.61 -6.02 -17.89
CA VAL A 162 -11.08 -7.38 -18.19
C VAL A 162 -12.32 -7.29 -19.09
N GLU A 163 -12.30 -8.02 -20.17
CA GLU A 163 -13.36 -8.08 -21.18
C GLU A 163 -14.06 -9.44 -21.09
N GLY A 164 -15.38 -9.47 -21.21
CA GLY A 164 -16.16 -10.70 -21.12
C GLY A 164 -16.16 -11.36 -19.73
N ARG A 165 -16.34 -10.57 -18.66
CA ARG A 165 -16.39 -11.09 -17.28
C ARG A 165 -17.46 -12.17 -17.13
N THR A 166 -17.14 -13.23 -16.40
CA THR A 166 -18.12 -14.25 -16.01
C THR A 166 -18.31 -14.26 -14.48
N PRO A 167 -19.45 -14.76 -13.95
CA PRO A 167 -19.72 -14.80 -12.50
C PRO A 167 -18.72 -15.63 -11.68
N TRP A 168 -17.92 -16.47 -12.33
CA TRP A 168 -16.93 -17.36 -11.73
C TRP A 168 -15.49 -16.83 -11.87
N GLY A 169 -15.32 -15.56 -12.26
CA GLY A 169 -14.01 -14.93 -12.40
C GLY A 169 -13.34 -15.20 -13.76
N GLY A 170 -14.10 -15.51 -14.81
CA GLY A 170 -13.58 -15.56 -16.18
C GLY A 170 -13.50 -14.18 -16.84
N GLY A 171 -12.98 -14.16 -18.07
CA GLY A 171 -12.76 -12.96 -18.88
C GLY A 171 -11.33 -12.86 -19.38
N VAL A 172 -11.09 -12.00 -20.38
CA VAL A 172 -9.78 -11.74 -20.96
C VAL A 172 -9.19 -10.49 -20.33
N ARG A 173 -8.02 -10.61 -19.70
CA ARG A 173 -7.42 -9.54 -18.92
C ARG A 173 -6.31 -8.83 -19.68
N THR A 174 -6.14 -7.56 -19.35
CA THR A 174 -5.00 -6.74 -19.78
C THR A 174 -4.35 -6.14 -18.56
N ASN A 175 -3.02 -6.27 -18.47
CA ASN A 175 -2.25 -5.62 -17.41
C ASN A 175 -2.34 -4.10 -17.58
N GLY A 176 -2.53 -3.39 -16.48
CA GLY A 176 -2.35 -1.95 -16.40
C GLY A 176 -1.20 -1.61 -15.47
N ALA A 177 -0.25 -0.81 -15.93
CA ALA A 177 0.89 -0.34 -15.15
C ALA A 177 0.78 1.15 -14.79
N ARG A 178 -0.25 1.86 -15.28
CA ARG A 178 -0.41 3.29 -14.94
C ARG A 178 -0.90 3.43 -13.50
N VAL A 179 -0.38 4.45 -12.83
CA VAL A 179 -0.88 4.95 -11.54
C VAL A 179 -1.68 6.25 -11.76
N PRO A 180 -2.46 6.72 -10.77
CA PRO A 180 -3.07 8.04 -10.84
C PRO A 180 -2.02 9.14 -11.08
N SER A 181 -2.42 10.24 -11.72
CA SER A 181 -1.50 11.30 -12.12
C SER A 181 -0.73 11.89 -10.94
N GLU A 182 -1.38 12.04 -9.78
CA GLU A 182 -0.76 12.52 -8.53
C GLU A 182 0.36 11.61 -7.99
N CYS A 183 0.43 10.36 -8.47
CA CYS A 183 1.47 9.40 -8.13
C CYS A 183 2.51 9.22 -9.24
N SER A 184 2.34 9.90 -10.38
CA SER A 184 3.36 9.92 -11.42
C SER A 184 4.45 10.90 -11.02
N SER A 185 5.71 10.51 -11.21
CA SER A 185 6.89 11.39 -11.10
C SER A 185 6.88 12.55 -12.11
N ASP A 186 5.87 12.60 -12.99
CA ASP A 186 5.70 13.63 -14.04
C ASP A 186 4.83 14.82 -13.63
N VAL A 187 4.36 14.92 -12.38
CA VAL A 187 3.70 16.14 -11.89
C VAL A 187 4.79 17.18 -11.62
N PRO A 188 4.87 18.29 -12.38
CA PRO A 188 5.79 19.36 -12.06
C PRO A 188 5.44 19.89 -10.65
N PRO A 189 6.43 20.29 -9.84
CA PRO A 189 6.14 21.01 -8.61
C PRO A 189 5.16 22.15 -8.91
N PRO A 190 4.24 22.48 -7.97
CA PRO A 190 3.37 23.64 -8.14
C PRO A 190 4.23 24.82 -8.58
N LYS A 191 3.81 25.50 -9.66
CA LYS A 191 4.56 26.63 -10.22
C LYS A 191 4.89 27.56 -9.07
N THR A 192 6.18 27.77 -8.82
CA THR A 192 6.65 28.87 -7.98
C THR A 192 5.91 30.13 -8.42
N PRO A 193 5.24 30.87 -7.52
CA PRO A 193 4.94 32.27 -7.80
C PRO A 193 6.25 32.92 -8.23
N ALA A 194 6.23 33.68 -9.32
CA ALA A 194 7.41 34.38 -9.78
C ALA A 194 7.98 35.23 -8.63
N PRO A 195 9.30 35.21 -8.36
CA PRO A 195 9.90 36.13 -7.41
C PRO A 195 9.75 37.56 -7.93
N GLY A 196 9.00 38.37 -7.19
CA GLY A 196 8.98 39.83 -7.21
C GLY A 196 8.43 40.53 -8.44
N ASP A 197 7.24 41.10 -8.31
CA ASP A 197 7.12 42.56 -8.40
C ASP A 197 6.94 43.04 -6.95
N ASP A 198 8.06 43.26 -6.25
CA ASP A 198 8.08 43.86 -4.92
C ASP A 198 8.08 45.38 -5.10
N ASP A 199 6.93 46.00 -4.89
CA ASP A 199 6.79 47.30 -4.22
C ASP A 199 5.61 47.02 -3.29
N ASP A 200 5.84 46.50 -2.09
CA ASP A 200 5.78 47.30 -0.88
C ASP A 200 6.41 46.48 0.26
N GLY A 201 7.41 47.05 0.92
CA GLY A 201 8.15 46.39 2.00
C GLY A 201 7.28 46.13 3.23
N ASP A 202 7.25 44.87 3.64
CA ASP A 202 7.31 44.43 5.02
C ASP A 202 7.73 42.94 5.01
N ASP A 203 8.90 42.68 5.59
CA ASP A 203 9.53 41.37 5.69
C ASP A 203 8.73 40.45 6.63
N ASP A 204 8.43 39.22 6.17
CA ASP A 204 8.33 38.01 7.00
C ASP A 204 8.35 36.74 6.10
N ASP A 205 9.56 36.43 5.65
CA ASP A 205 10.21 35.11 5.62
C ASP A 205 9.41 33.84 5.22
N TRP A 206 9.39 33.61 3.92
CA TRP A 206 9.78 32.38 3.22
C TRP A 206 9.28 30.98 3.70
N PRO A 207 8.20 30.43 3.12
CA PRO A 207 7.65 29.12 3.48
C PRO A 207 8.37 27.89 2.87
N TRP A 208 9.40 28.04 2.02
CA TRP A 208 10.05 26.88 1.35
C TRP A 208 11.17 26.22 2.17
N PHE A 209 11.77 26.91 3.15
CA PHE A 209 12.76 26.28 4.03
C PHE A 209 12.13 25.14 4.85
N ALA A 210 10.87 25.30 5.27
CA ALA A 210 10.12 24.25 5.97
C ALA A 210 9.92 22.99 5.09
N TRP A 211 9.67 23.16 3.78
CA TRP A 211 9.40 22.04 2.88
C TRP A 211 10.66 21.20 2.58
N VAL A 212 11.81 21.85 2.34
CA VAL A 212 13.10 21.18 2.07
C VAL A 212 13.60 20.43 3.31
N VAL A 213 13.49 21.03 4.50
CA VAL A 213 13.93 20.41 5.76
C VAL A 213 13.04 19.24 6.18
N GLN A 214 11.75 19.25 5.81
CA GLN A 214 10.79 18.22 6.21
C GLN A 214 10.73 16.99 5.28
N HIS A 215 11.31 17.06 4.07
CA HIS A 215 11.23 15.99 3.05
C HIS A 215 12.58 15.50 2.51
N SER A 216 13.71 16.01 3.01
CA SER A 216 15.03 15.43 2.71
C SER A 216 15.49 14.56 3.88
N THR A 217 15.45 13.24 3.70
CA THR A 217 16.10 12.30 4.61
C THR A 217 17.62 12.45 4.49
N PRO A 218 18.38 12.63 5.59
CA PRO A 218 19.83 12.58 5.51
C PRO A 218 20.24 11.11 5.37
N PHE A 219 20.44 10.66 4.14
CA PHE A 219 21.10 9.40 3.84
C PHE A 219 22.61 9.59 4.06
N THR A 220 23.07 9.42 5.30
CA THR A 220 24.50 9.40 5.62
C THR A 220 25.10 8.06 5.23
N TRP A 221 25.64 7.99 4.01
CA TRP A 221 26.65 6.99 3.67
C TRP A 221 28.00 7.43 4.25
N LEU A 222 28.47 6.70 5.26
CA LEU A 222 29.86 6.67 5.70
C LEU A 222 30.72 5.84 4.73
N TRP A 223 32.04 5.98 4.88
CA TRP A 223 33.20 5.23 4.34
C TRP A 223 34.01 5.95 3.24
N PRO A 224 35.32 5.68 3.11
CA PRO A 224 36.39 6.01 4.07
C PRO A 224 37.53 6.79 3.36
N PHE A 225 38.36 7.55 4.07
CA PHE A 225 39.80 7.79 3.86
C PHE A 225 40.29 8.82 4.87
#